data_AF-A0A947GSC7-F1
#
_entry.id   AF-A0A947GSC7-F1
#
_cell.length_a   1.000
_cell.length_b   1.000
_cell.length_c   1.000
_cell.angle_alpha   90.00
_cell.angle_beta   90.00
_cell.angle_gamma   90.00
#
_symmetry.space_group_name_H-M   'P 1'
#
loop_
_entity.id
_entity.type
_entity.pdbx_description
1 polymer ?
#
loop_
_entity_poly.entity_id
_entity_poly.type
_entity_poly.pdbx_seq_one_letter_code
_entity_poly.pdbx_strand_id
1 'polypeptide(L)'
;MSDLPKPKETKTEAGKAVRQTYLEVSRRVIGEPEIDYTELYQRFTQNDWAAIKLDDSVALAALKSGKPAKEVCLMLLQGPYVQHQVHVKQVATMTMTRYAKSTVREAMGQLQGRQRVVPVQKHTESEMER
;
A
#
# COMPACT_ATOMS: atom_id res chain seq x y z
N MET A 1 8.04 22.30 20.30
CA MET A 1 7.16 21.89 19.17
C MET A 1 7.90 20.77 18.45
N SER A 2 7.26 19.66 18.11
CA SER A 2 7.95 18.56 17.42
C SER A 2 8.40 19.00 16.02
N ASP A 3 9.71 19.02 15.76
CA ASP A 3 10.34 19.35 14.46
C ASP A 3 10.15 18.26 13.39
N LEU A 4 9.05 17.49 13.48
CA LEU A 4 8.80 16.39 12.56
C LEU A 4 8.41 16.94 11.17
N PRO A 5 8.94 16.33 10.09
CA PRO A 5 8.68 16.80 8.74
C PRO A 5 7.18 16.76 8.45
N LYS A 6 6.67 17.84 7.84
CA LYS A 6 5.29 17.92 7.40
C LYS A 6 5.18 17.45 5.95
N PRO A 7 4.06 16.79 5.58
CA PRO A 7 3.85 16.42 4.19
C PRO A 7 3.75 17.66 3.31
N LYS A 8 4.25 17.56 2.08
CA LYS A 8 4.03 18.59 1.07
C LYS A 8 2.54 18.63 0.71
N GLU A 9 1.97 19.83 0.60
CA GLU A 9 0.58 20.00 0.17
C GLU A 9 0.38 19.56 -1.28
N THR A 10 -0.74 18.89 -1.55
CA THR A 10 -1.12 18.55 -2.91
C THR A 10 -1.80 19.73 -3.59
N LYS A 11 -1.23 20.19 -4.70
CA LYS A 11 -1.67 21.42 -5.39
C LYS A 11 -2.93 21.24 -6.25
N THR A 12 -3.27 20.01 -6.64
CA THR A 12 -4.39 19.73 -7.55
C THR A 12 -5.47 18.92 -6.85
N GLU A 13 -6.74 19.15 -7.21
CA GLU A 13 -7.87 18.39 -6.67
C GLU A 13 -7.75 16.88 -6.95
N ALA A 14 -7.29 16.52 -8.15
CA ALA A 14 -6.99 15.13 -8.49
C ALA A 14 -5.96 14.51 -7.53
N GLY A 15 -4.90 15.23 -7.19
CA GLY A 15 -3.90 14.73 -6.26
C GLY A 15 -4.41 14.68 -4.81
N LYS A 16 -5.26 15.61 -4.39
CA LYS A 16 -5.93 15.56 -3.08
C LYS A 16 -6.83 14.34 -2.99
N ALA A 17 -7.62 14.05 -4.02
CA ALA A 17 -8.49 12.88 -4.08
C ALA A 17 -7.70 11.55 -4.01
N VAL A 18 -6.58 11.46 -4.72
CA VAL A 18 -5.71 10.28 -4.67
C VAL A 18 -5.08 10.11 -3.27
N ARG A 19 -4.64 11.21 -2.64
CA ARG A 19 -4.11 11.18 -1.26
C ARG A 19 -5.17 10.73 -0.26
N GLN A 20 -6.39 11.25 -0.41
CA GLN A 20 -7.52 10.85 0.42
C GLN A 20 -7.81 9.35 0.25
N THR A 21 -7.76 8.83 -0.97
CA THR A 21 -7.93 7.40 -1.25
C THR A 21 -6.82 6.56 -0.60
N TYR A 22 -5.56 7.01 -0.64
CA TYR A 22 -4.46 6.34 0.07
C TYR A 22 -4.70 6.33 1.59
N LEU A 23 -5.11 7.46 2.16
CA LEU A 23 -5.40 7.59 3.58
C LEU A 23 -6.52 6.63 4.02
N GLU A 24 -7.61 6.55 3.26
CA GLU A 24 -8.74 5.65 3.55
C GLU A 24 -8.34 4.18 3.57
N VAL A 25 -7.50 3.75 2.63
CA VAL A 25 -6.98 2.39 2.62
C VAL A 25 -5.99 2.18 3.78
N SER A 26 -5.14 3.16 4.06
CA SER A 26 -4.18 3.09 5.17
C SER A 26 -4.87 2.94 6.52
N ARG A 27 -5.93 3.73 6.77
CA ARG A 27 -6.78 3.65 7.97
C ARG A 27 -7.30 2.23 8.21
N ARG A 28 -7.77 1.56 7.15
CA ARG A 28 -8.24 0.17 7.22
C ARG A 28 -7.10 -0.81 7.48
N VAL A 29 -5.93 -0.57 6.89
CA VAL A 29 -4.74 -1.42 7.06
C VAL A 29 -4.20 -1.37 8.48
N ILE A 30 -4.14 -0.18 9.09
CA ILE A 30 -3.58 0.00 10.43
C ILE A 30 -4.62 -0.07 11.56
N GLY A 31 -5.92 -0.12 11.22
CA GLY A 31 -7.01 -0.19 12.19
C GLY A 31 -7.30 1.12 12.93
N GLU A 32 -6.84 2.26 12.40
CA GLU A 32 -7.03 3.58 13.00
C GLU A 32 -7.89 4.44 12.07
N PRO A 33 -9.22 4.54 12.29
CA PRO A 33 -10.13 5.21 11.35
C PRO A 33 -10.00 6.74 11.37
N GLU A 34 -9.50 7.32 12.46
CA GLU A 34 -9.51 8.77 12.68
C GLU A 34 -8.19 9.45 12.35
N ILE A 35 -7.08 8.70 12.24
CA ILE A 35 -5.76 9.24 11.92
C ILE A 35 -5.81 10.11 10.65
N ASP A 36 -5.29 11.32 10.74
CA ASP A 36 -5.18 12.20 9.59
C ASP A 36 -3.91 11.92 8.79
N TYR A 37 -3.81 12.52 7.61
CA TYR A 37 -2.66 12.28 6.74
C TYR A 37 -1.34 12.85 7.30
N THR A 38 -1.38 13.95 8.05
CA THR A 38 -0.19 14.57 8.65
C THR A 38 0.36 13.67 9.73
N GLU A 39 -0.50 13.13 10.59
CA GLU A 39 -0.11 12.19 11.63
C GLU A 39 0.44 10.89 11.02
N LEU A 40 -0.25 10.33 10.02
CA LEU A 40 0.22 9.16 9.28
C LEU A 40 1.60 9.42 8.66
N TYR A 41 1.79 10.58 8.03
CA TYR A 41 3.06 10.97 7.44
C TYR A 41 4.18 11.05 8.48
N GLN A 42 3.96 11.79 9.57
CA GLN A 42 4.96 11.98 10.63
C GLN A 42 5.35 10.66 11.30
N ARG A 43 4.37 9.76 11.51
CA ARG A 43 4.61 8.46 12.13
C ARG A 43 5.47 7.56 11.24
N PHE A 44 5.10 7.41 9.97
CA PHE A 44 5.77 6.45 9.09
C PHE A 44 7.09 6.98 8.50
N THR A 45 7.31 8.29 8.45
CA THR A 45 8.59 8.85 7.98
C THR A 45 9.76 8.71 8.97
N GLN A 46 9.47 8.32 10.22
CA GLN A 46 10.51 8.05 11.21
C GLN A 46 11.19 6.68 11.00
N ASN A 47 10.57 5.78 10.22
CA ASN A 47 11.09 4.44 9.97
C ASN A 47 10.78 3.99 8.54
N ASP A 48 11.79 4.04 7.67
CA ASP A 48 11.67 3.67 6.25
C ASP A 48 11.10 2.25 6.08
N TRP A 49 11.48 1.28 6.92
CA TRP A 49 10.99 -0.10 6.82
C TRP A 49 9.50 -0.19 7.14
N ALA A 50 9.04 0.50 8.18
CA ALA A 50 7.61 0.55 8.53
C ALA A 50 6.79 1.22 7.42
N ALA A 51 7.33 2.29 6.80
CA ALA A 51 6.68 2.99 5.70
C ALA A 51 6.55 2.13 4.45
N ILE A 52 7.58 1.37 4.10
CA ILE A 52 7.56 0.40 3.00
C ILE A 52 6.53 -0.70 3.27
N LYS A 53 6.48 -1.22 4.51
CA LYS A 53 5.49 -2.25 4.90
C LYS A 53 4.05 -1.74 4.86
N LEU A 54 3.83 -0.45 5.16
CA LEU A 54 2.53 0.18 4.96
C LEU A 54 2.16 0.19 3.47
N ASP A 55 3.08 0.60 2.59
CA ASP A 55 2.83 0.61 1.15
C ASP A 55 2.53 -0.79 0.58
N ASP A 56 3.26 -1.83 1.02
CA ASP A 56 2.99 -3.23 0.68
C ASP A 56 1.54 -3.61 1.04
N SER A 57 1.13 -3.25 2.26
CA SER A 57 -0.18 -3.61 2.83
C SER A 57 -1.31 -2.82 2.17
N VAL A 58 -1.10 -1.53 1.91
CA VAL A 58 -2.03 -0.65 1.19
C VAL A 58 -2.22 -1.15 -0.24
N ALA A 59 -1.13 -1.51 -0.94
CA ALA A 59 -1.21 -2.04 -2.29
C ALA A 59 -2.04 -3.33 -2.33
N LEU A 60 -1.76 -4.27 -1.42
CA LEU A 60 -2.48 -5.53 -1.33
C LEU A 60 -3.97 -5.31 -1.00
N ALA A 61 -4.28 -4.44 -0.03
CA ALA A 61 -5.65 -4.14 0.36
C ALA A 61 -6.45 -3.47 -0.77
N ALA A 62 -5.86 -2.49 -1.44
CA ALA A 62 -6.48 -1.77 -2.55
C ALA A 62 -6.79 -2.71 -3.73
N LEU A 63 -5.84 -3.56 -4.11
CA LEU A 63 -6.03 -4.55 -5.16
C LEU A 63 -7.11 -5.59 -4.78
N LYS A 64 -7.14 -6.05 -3.52
CA LYS A 64 -8.21 -6.96 -3.03
C LYS A 64 -9.60 -6.32 -3.10
N SER A 65 -9.70 -5.01 -2.91
CA SER A 65 -10.97 -4.28 -3.08
C SER A 65 -11.35 -4.02 -4.55
N GLY A 66 -10.60 -4.57 -5.51
CA GLY A 66 -10.89 -4.44 -6.94
C GLY A 66 -10.36 -3.15 -7.59
N LYS A 67 -9.50 -2.38 -6.91
CA LYS A 67 -8.91 -1.17 -7.53
C LYS A 67 -7.95 -1.56 -8.67
N PRO A 68 -7.99 -0.88 -9.83
CA PRO A 68 -7.05 -1.13 -10.92
C PRO A 68 -5.60 -0.87 -10.49
N ALA A 69 -4.67 -1.73 -10.93
CA ALA A 69 -3.25 -1.61 -10.59
C ALA A 69 -2.64 -0.22 -10.89
N LYS A 70 -3.09 0.43 -11.98
CA LYS A 70 -2.69 1.79 -12.32
C LYS A 70 -3.12 2.81 -11.25
N GLU A 71 -4.32 2.68 -10.73
CA GLU A 71 -4.82 3.55 -9.65
C GLU A 71 -4.03 3.31 -8.36
N VAL A 72 -3.76 2.06 -8.02
CA VAL A 72 -2.95 1.71 -6.84
C VAL A 72 -1.53 2.29 -6.95
N CYS A 73 -0.91 2.28 -8.13
CA CYS A 73 0.38 2.93 -8.34
C CYS A 73 0.31 4.44 -8.02
N LEU A 74 -0.75 5.13 -8.47
CA LEU A 74 -0.94 6.56 -8.18
C LEU A 74 -1.17 6.83 -6.69
N MET A 75 -1.91 5.94 -6.02
CA MET A 75 -2.10 6.01 -4.57
C MET A 75 -0.77 5.91 -3.83
N LEU A 76 0.09 4.93 -4.16
CA LEU A 76 1.39 4.76 -3.50
C LEU A 76 2.31 5.98 -3.69
N LEU A 77 2.18 6.71 -4.79
CA LEU A 77 2.92 7.97 -4.97
C LEU A 77 2.53 9.05 -3.95
N GLN A 78 1.35 8.92 -3.31
CA GLN A 78 0.92 9.77 -2.20
C GLN A 78 1.24 9.17 -0.83
N GLY A 79 1.91 8.01 -0.75
CA GLY A 79 2.29 7.41 0.53
C GLY A 79 3.38 8.19 1.28
N PRO A 80 3.44 8.11 2.62
CA PRO A 80 4.46 8.77 3.43
C PRO A 80 5.89 8.52 2.95
N TYR A 81 6.21 7.26 2.63
CA TYR A 81 7.53 6.89 2.15
C TYR A 81 7.89 7.66 0.88
N VAL A 82 7.08 7.55 -0.18
CA VAL A 82 7.34 8.22 -1.46
C VAL A 82 7.43 9.73 -1.30
N GLN A 83 6.48 10.33 -0.57
CA GLN A 83 6.45 11.78 -0.38
C GLN A 83 7.69 12.28 0.36
N HIS A 84 8.17 11.55 1.37
CA HIS A 84 9.40 11.88 2.08
C HIS A 84 10.65 11.69 1.23
N GLN A 85 10.74 10.57 0.51
CA GLN A 85 11.86 10.31 -0.40
C GLN A 85 12.00 11.42 -1.45
N VAL A 86 10.90 11.84 -2.07
CA VAL A 86 10.92 12.86 -3.13
C VAL A 86 11.14 14.27 -2.57
N HIS A 87 10.45 14.65 -1.50
CA HIS A 87 10.40 16.06 -1.08
C HIS A 87 11.39 16.43 0.02
N VAL A 88 11.86 15.45 0.81
CA VAL A 88 12.83 15.68 1.88
C VAL A 88 14.19 15.13 1.48
N LYS A 89 14.25 13.85 1.06
CA LYS A 89 15.50 13.20 0.65
C LYS A 89 15.92 13.48 -0.80
N GLN A 90 15.13 14.26 -1.56
CA GLN A 90 15.40 14.64 -2.95
C GLN A 90 15.66 13.46 -3.91
N VAL A 91 15.07 12.30 -3.63
CA VAL A 91 15.11 11.14 -4.52
C VAL A 91 14.32 11.45 -5.78
N ALA A 92 14.90 11.12 -6.94
CA ALA A 92 14.26 11.37 -8.23
C ALA A 92 12.86 10.75 -8.31
N THR A 93 11.87 11.53 -8.75
CA THR A 93 10.46 11.09 -8.90
C THR A 93 10.33 9.83 -9.75
N MET A 94 11.17 9.69 -10.78
CA MET A 94 11.18 8.50 -11.64
C MET A 94 11.60 7.23 -10.87
N THR A 95 12.53 7.34 -9.92
CA THR A 95 12.91 6.24 -9.03
C THR A 95 11.71 5.82 -8.17
N MET A 96 10.99 6.78 -7.58
CA MET A 96 9.83 6.45 -6.77
C MET A 96 8.62 5.95 -7.59
N THR A 97 8.54 6.32 -8.86
CA THR A 97 7.56 5.74 -9.80
C THR A 97 7.87 4.28 -10.09
N ARG A 98 9.15 3.90 -10.21
CA ARG A 98 9.56 2.50 -10.37
C ARG A 98 9.28 1.69 -9.11
N TYR A 99 9.58 2.26 -7.94
CA TYR A 99 9.23 1.67 -6.64
C TYR A 99 7.73 1.33 -6.57
N ALA A 100 6.84 2.32 -6.77
CA ALA A 100 5.40 2.10 -6.69
C ALA A 100 4.91 1.00 -7.66
N LYS A 101 5.45 0.98 -8.88
CA LYS A 101 5.15 -0.08 -9.86
C LYS A 101 5.64 -1.46 -9.41
N SER A 102 6.81 -1.55 -8.76
CA SER A 102 7.32 -2.81 -8.22
C SER A 102 6.45 -3.33 -7.08
N THR A 103 6.12 -2.47 -6.11
CA THR A 103 5.24 -2.80 -4.98
C THR A 103 3.89 -3.33 -5.46
N VAL A 104 3.27 -2.67 -6.44
CA VAL A 104 1.99 -3.14 -7.02
C VAL A 104 2.15 -4.46 -7.76
N ARG A 105 3.25 -4.66 -8.50
CA ARG A 105 3.53 -5.94 -9.19
C ARG A 105 3.68 -7.09 -8.19
N GLU A 106 4.42 -6.88 -7.12
CA GLU A 106 4.61 -7.87 -6.06
C GLU A 106 3.29 -8.20 -5.38
N ALA A 107 2.47 -7.20 -5.05
CA ALA A 107 1.15 -7.39 -4.47
C ALA A 107 0.20 -8.17 -5.41
N MET A 108 0.21 -7.89 -6.72
CA MET A 108 -0.54 -8.68 -7.71
C MET A 108 -0.03 -10.14 -7.76
N GLY A 109 1.29 -10.35 -7.73
CA GLY A 109 1.89 -11.68 -7.67
C GLY A 109 1.43 -12.46 -6.45
N GLN A 110 1.32 -11.82 -5.28
CA GLN A 110 0.78 -12.43 -4.07
C GLN A 110 -0.70 -12.83 -4.21
N LEU A 111 -1.52 -12.00 -4.88
CA LEU A 111 -2.93 -12.33 -5.13
C LEU A 111 -3.10 -13.52 -6.08
N GLN A 112 -2.30 -13.55 -7.15
CA GLN A 112 -2.31 -14.66 -8.11
C GLN A 112 -1.73 -15.95 -7.50
N GLY A 113 -0.69 -15.84 -6.67
CA GLY A 113 -0.11 -16.96 -5.93
C GLY A 113 -1.08 -17.56 -4.91
N ARG A 114 -1.89 -16.74 -4.24
CA ARG A 114 -2.99 -17.20 -3.37
C ARG A 114 -4.14 -17.84 -4.14
N GLN A 115 -4.38 -17.44 -5.39
CA GLN A 115 -5.38 -18.08 -6.26
C GLN A 115 -4.93 -19.43 -6.83
N ARG A 116 -3.63 -19.76 -6.77
CA ARG A 116 -3.08 -21.03 -7.27
C ARG A 116 -3.04 -22.16 -6.24
N VAL A 117 -3.76 -22.06 -5.12
CA VAL A 117 -3.96 -23.21 -4.22
C VAL A 117 -5.02 -24.14 -4.84
N VAL A 118 -4.53 -25.21 -5.46
CA VAL A 118 -5.21 -26.32 -6.16
C VAL A 118 -6.11 -27.11 -5.17
N PRO A 119 -7.19 -27.79 -5.63
CA PRO A 119 -8.42 -27.99 -4.85
C PRO A 119 -8.35 -29.11 -3.81
N VAL A 120 -9.28 -29.03 -2.86
CA VAL A 120 -9.64 -30.05 -1.87
C VAL A 120 -9.70 -31.43 -2.52
N GLN A 121 -8.73 -32.30 -2.21
CA GLN A 121 -8.91 -33.73 -2.37
C GLN A 121 -9.94 -34.18 -1.32
N LYS A 122 -11.19 -34.32 -1.77
CA LYS A 122 -12.16 -35.17 -1.07
C LYS A 122 -11.62 -36.60 -1.13
N HIS A 123 -11.08 -37.10 -0.03
CA HIS A 123 -11.03 -38.54 0.16
C HIS A 123 -12.41 -38.98 0.62
N THR A 124 -13.21 -39.42 -0.35
CA THR A 124 -14.36 -40.28 -0.11
C THR A 124 -13.85 -41.61 0.41
N GLU A 125 -14.53 -42.11 1.44
CA GLU A 125 -14.32 -43.41 2.08
C GLU A 125 -14.39 -44.58 1.07
N SER A 126 -13.63 -45.64 1.34
CA SER A 126 -14.13 -46.99 1.15
C SER A 126 -13.47 -47.91 2.17
N GLU A 127 -14.26 -48.32 3.14
CA GLU A 127 -14.16 -49.64 3.76
C GLU A 127 -14.07 -50.70 2.64
N MET A 128 -13.18 -51.69 2.80
CA MET A 128 -13.48 -53.12 2.69
C MET A 128 -12.19 -53.96 2.65
N GLU A 129 -12.18 -54.94 3.57
CA GLU A 129 -11.66 -56.30 3.37
C GLU A 129 -10.15 -56.49 3.14
N ARG A 130 -9.43 -56.88 4.21
CA ARG A 130 -9.08 -58.29 4.48
C ARG A 130 -8.32 -58.44 5.79
#